data_AF-A0A4R0X4R6-F1
#
_entry.id   AF-A0A4R0X4R6-F1
#
_cell.length_a   1.000
_cell.length_b   1.000
_cell.length_c   1.000
_cell.angle_alpha   90.00
_cell.angle_beta   90.00
_cell.angle_gamma   90.00
#
_symmetry.space_group_name_H-M   'P 1'
#
loop_
_entity.id
_entity.type
_entity.pdbx_description
1 polymer ?
#
loop_
_entity_poly.entity_id
_entity_poly.type
_entity_poly.pdbx_seq_one_letter_code
_entity_poly.pdbx_strand_id
1 'polypeptide(L)'
;MDPVTTAIIAALSAAASGATTEVAQKAILDSYDGLKELLKKKFGTESDVVDAVDKLETKPDSDGRQKVLEEELSAAGAPADADIIRVATALLEQIRTLPGGTQPVQIAQGTGIAQAAGNSAATVTFHGSPPLKND
;
A
#
# COMPACT_ATOMS: atom_id res chain seq x y z
N MET A 1 7.30 6.68 -14.73
CA MET A 1 6.37 6.70 -13.59
C MET A 1 7.08 7.18 -12.36
N ASP A 2 6.78 8.43 -12.02
CA ASP A 2 7.14 9.05 -10.76
C ASP A 2 6.47 8.35 -9.54
N PRO A 3 7.09 8.35 -8.35
CA PRO A 3 6.51 7.83 -7.11
C PRO A 3 5.13 8.40 -6.74
N VAL A 4 4.85 9.68 -7.03
CA VAL A 4 3.55 10.31 -6.73
C VAL A 4 2.46 9.74 -7.62
N THR A 5 2.70 9.64 -8.92
CA THR A 5 1.76 9.02 -9.88
C THR A 5 1.49 7.57 -9.50
N THR A 6 2.54 6.84 -9.11
CA THR A 6 2.44 5.44 -8.68
C THR A 6 1.61 5.29 -7.40
N ALA A 7 1.78 6.20 -6.43
CA ALA A 7 1.00 6.20 -5.19
C ALA A 7 -0.49 6.39 -5.45
N ILE A 8 -0.85 7.32 -6.33
CA ILE A 8 -2.25 7.60 -6.70
C ILE A 8 -2.88 6.39 -7.39
N ILE A 9 -2.21 5.82 -8.39
CA ILE A 9 -2.72 4.64 -9.10
C ILE A 9 -2.86 3.45 -8.14
N ALA A 10 -1.83 3.19 -7.32
CA ALA A 10 -1.86 2.10 -6.35
C ALA A 10 -2.98 2.27 -5.34
N ALA A 11 -3.25 3.49 -4.87
CA ALA A 11 -4.34 3.78 -3.95
C ALA A 11 -5.71 3.50 -4.57
N LEU A 12 -5.92 3.93 -5.83
CA LEU A 12 -7.16 3.67 -6.54
C LEU A 12 -7.36 2.18 -6.82
N SER A 13 -6.31 1.48 -7.26
CA SER A 13 -6.35 0.03 -7.46
C SER A 13 -6.61 -0.72 -6.15
N ALA A 14 -5.96 -0.32 -5.05
CA ALA A 14 -6.17 -0.95 -3.74
C ALA A 14 -7.57 -0.69 -3.21
N ALA A 15 -8.09 0.53 -3.35
CA ALA A 15 -9.45 0.88 -2.93
C ALA A 15 -10.53 0.20 -3.80
N ALA A 16 -10.26 -0.06 -5.07
CA ALA A 16 -11.14 -0.84 -5.95
C ALA A 16 -11.02 -2.35 -5.71
N SER A 17 -9.88 -2.82 -5.20
CA SER A 17 -9.68 -4.23 -4.87
C SER A 17 -10.48 -4.61 -3.63
N GLY A 18 -11.54 -5.39 -3.80
CA GLY A 18 -12.31 -5.97 -2.69
C GLY A 18 -11.53 -6.98 -1.83
N ALA A 19 -10.20 -7.04 -1.99
CA ALA A 19 -9.29 -7.94 -1.27
C ALA A 19 -8.88 -7.39 0.11
N THR A 20 -9.14 -6.11 0.40
CA THR A 20 -8.81 -5.47 1.67
C THR A 20 -10.04 -5.30 2.57
N THR A 21 -9.82 -5.29 3.89
CA THR A 21 -10.90 -5.03 4.87
C THR A 21 -11.47 -3.60 4.72
N GLU A 22 -12.73 -3.36 5.12
CA GLU A 22 -13.36 -2.02 5.06
C GLU A 22 -12.54 -0.96 5.82
N VAL A 23 -11.91 -1.33 6.94
CA VAL A 23 -11.04 -0.44 7.72
C VAL A 23 -9.79 -0.05 6.93
N ALA A 24 -9.19 -1.01 6.23
CA ALA A 24 -8.04 -0.77 5.37
C ALA A 24 -8.39 0.11 4.16
N GLN A 25 -9.52 -0.16 3.51
CA GLN A 25 -10.02 0.63 2.39
C GLN A 25 -10.27 2.08 2.82
N LYS A 26 -10.91 2.29 3.98
CA LYS A 26 -11.13 3.62 4.54
C LYS A 26 -9.82 4.34 4.85
N ALA A 27 -8.83 3.65 5.41
CA ALA A 27 -7.52 4.25 5.69
C ALA A 27 -6.80 4.71 4.40
N ILE A 28 -6.87 3.92 3.32
CA ILE A 28 -6.35 4.31 1.99
C ILE A 28 -7.07 5.56 1.49
N LEU A 29 -8.41 5.55 1.51
CA LEU A 29 -9.23 6.68 1.04
C LEU A 29 -8.93 7.95 1.83
N ASP A 30 -8.90 7.90 3.17
CA ASP A 30 -8.56 9.05 4.02
C ASP A 30 -7.17 9.62 3.69
N SER A 31 -6.19 8.74 3.42
CA SER A 31 -4.83 9.15 3.07
C SER A 31 -4.75 9.73 1.66
N TYR A 32 -5.53 9.18 0.73
CA TYR A 32 -5.65 9.66 -0.63
C TYR A 32 -6.35 11.02 -0.69
N ASP A 33 -7.45 11.21 0.04
CA ASP A 33 -8.11 12.50 0.21
C ASP A 33 -7.16 13.55 0.79
N GLY A 34 -6.35 13.17 1.79
CA GLY A 34 -5.29 14.03 2.33
C GLY A 34 -4.24 14.45 1.29
N LEU A 35 -3.83 13.53 0.40
CA LEU A 35 -2.94 13.85 -0.72
C LEU A 35 -3.62 14.81 -1.70
N LYS A 36 -4.90 14.58 -2.03
CA LYS A 36 -5.68 15.43 -2.94
C LYS A 36 -5.90 16.83 -2.37
N GLU A 37 -6.18 16.97 -1.07
CA GLU A 37 -6.25 18.26 -0.39
C GLU A 37 -4.91 18.99 -0.40
N LEU A 38 -3.79 18.27 -0.22
CA LEU A 38 -2.47 18.85 -0.29
C LEU A 38 -2.15 19.35 -1.71
N LEU A 39 -2.49 18.59 -2.74
CA LEU A 39 -2.38 19.02 -4.14
C LEU A 39 -3.22 20.26 -4.42
N LYS A 40 -4.49 20.30 -3.98
CA LYS A 40 -5.37 21.48 -4.09
C LYS A 40 -4.81 22.70 -3.37
N LYS A 41 -4.23 22.52 -2.18
CA LYS A 41 -3.62 23.61 -1.41
C LYS A 41 -2.36 24.17 -2.06
N LYS A 42 -1.60 23.31 -2.76
CA LYS A 42 -0.31 23.65 -3.37
C LYS A 42 -0.46 24.24 -4.77
N PHE A 43 -1.29 23.62 -5.60
CA PHE A 43 -1.46 23.96 -7.01
C PHE A 43 -2.76 24.73 -7.29
N GLY A 44 -3.72 24.70 -6.37
CA GLY A 44 -5.05 25.28 -6.54
C GLY A 44 -6.09 24.22 -6.90
N THR A 45 -7.33 24.47 -6.51
CA THR A 45 -8.46 23.54 -6.71
C THR A 45 -8.83 23.35 -8.18
N GLU A 46 -8.54 24.34 -9.02
CA GLU A 46 -8.79 24.34 -10.47
C GLU A 46 -7.52 24.05 -11.29
N SER A 47 -6.48 23.49 -10.66
CA SER A 47 -5.27 23.11 -11.36
C SER A 47 -5.48 21.85 -12.20
N ASP A 48 -4.79 21.79 -13.34
CA ASP A 48 -4.75 20.63 -14.23
C ASP A 48 -4.35 19.33 -13.49
N VAL A 49 -3.53 19.43 -12.44
CA VAL A 49 -3.18 18.29 -11.57
C VAL A 49 -4.41 17.70 -10.89
N VAL A 50 -5.27 18.55 -10.30
CA VAL A 50 -6.45 18.10 -9.57
C VAL A 50 -7.47 17.50 -10.54
N ASP A 51 -7.66 18.13 -11.70
CA ASP A 51 -8.53 17.63 -12.77
C ASP A 51 -8.03 16.31 -13.36
N ALA A 52 -6.71 16.14 -13.54
CA ALA A 52 -6.12 14.88 -13.97
C ALA A 52 -6.34 13.75 -12.96
N VAL A 53 -6.25 14.07 -11.66
CA VAL A 53 -6.57 13.14 -10.56
C VAL A 53 -8.04 12.73 -10.62
N ASP A 54 -8.98 13.67 -10.67
CA ASP A 54 -10.43 13.41 -10.77
C ASP A 54 -10.78 12.55 -12.00
N LYS A 55 -10.16 12.84 -13.15
CA LYS A 55 -10.31 12.03 -14.36
C LYS A 55 -9.77 10.62 -14.14
N LEU A 56 -8.63 10.45 -13.49
CA LEU A 56 -8.07 9.12 -13.24
C LEU A 56 -8.96 8.31 -12.29
N GLU A 57 -9.55 8.91 -11.27
CA GLU A 57 -10.48 8.23 -10.35
C GLU A 57 -11.64 7.56 -11.07
N THR A 58 -12.16 8.20 -12.13
CA THR A 58 -13.29 7.62 -12.89
C THR A 58 -12.89 6.44 -13.79
N LYS A 59 -11.60 6.32 -14.17
CA LYS A 59 -11.05 5.14 -14.88
C LYS A 59 -9.56 4.95 -14.53
N PRO A 60 -9.27 4.27 -13.41
CA PRO A 60 -7.89 4.07 -12.95
C PRO A 60 -7.08 3.17 -13.89
N ASP A 61 -7.74 2.27 -14.62
CA ASP A 61 -7.11 1.36 -15.60
C ASP A 61 -6.81 2.02 -16.96
N SER A 62 -7.04 3.32 -17.12
CA SER A 62 -6.80 4.00 -18.39
C SER A 62 -5.36 4.50 -18.49
N ASP A 63 -4.53 3.82 -19.29
CA ASP A 63 -3.14 4.22 -19.56
C ASP A 63 -3.02 5.69 -20.01
N GLY A 64 -3.95 6.16 -20.84
CA GLY A 64 -3.98 7.56 -21.29
C GLY A 64 -4.17 8.54 -20.14
N ARG A 65 -5.01 8.23 -19.16
CA ARG A 65 -5.25 9.11 -18.00
C ARG A 65 -4.08 9.07 -17.02
N GLN A 66 -3.46 7.92 -16.86
CA GLN A 66 -2.24 7.78 -16.04
C GLN A 66 -1.11 8.64 -16.60
N LYS A 67 -0.95 8.63 -17.93
CA LYS A 67 0.07 9.42 -18.60
C LYS A 67 -0.19 10.93 -18.50
N VAL A 68 -1.44 11.35 -18.68
CA VAL A 68 -1.85 12.76 -18.46
C VAL A 68 -1.53 13.19 -17.04
N LEU A 69 -1.87 12.37 -16.03
CA LEU A 69 -1.54 12.69 -14.64
C LEU A 69 -0.03 12.84 -14.41
N GLU A 70 0.79 11.97 -14.99
CA GLU A 70 2.26 12.08 -14.89
C GLU A 70 2.79 13.37 -15.53
N GLU A 71 2.26 13.74 -16.70
CA GLU A 71 2.61 14.98 -17.40
C GLU A 71 2.22 16.22 -16.58
N GLU A 72 1.00 16.28 -16.05
CA GLU A 72 0.52 17.41 -15.24
C GLU A 72 1.27 17.53 -13.91
N LEU A 73 1.51 16.42 -13.21
CA LEU A 73 2.29 16.41 -11.97
C LEU A 73 3.71 16.90 -12.20
N SER A 74 4.35 16.44 -13.28
CA SER A 74 5.70 16.86 -13.67
C SER A 74 5.75 18.34 -14.03
N ALA A 75 4.79 18.82 -14.82
CA ALA A 75 4.67 20.23 -15.20
C ALA A 75 4.44 21.14 -13.98
N ALA A 76 3.67 20.67 -13.00
CA ALA A 76 3.43 21.39 -11.74
C ALA A 76 4.60 21.30 -10.75
N GLY A 77 5.59 20.42 -10.97
CA GLY A 77 6.70 20.21 -10.04
C GLY A 77 6.31 19.44 -8.77
N ALA A 78 5.17 18.76 -8.76
CA ALA A 78 4.77 17.83 -7.72
C ALA A 78 5.84 16.75 -7.38
N PRO A 79 6.56 16.16 -8.35
CA PRO A 79 7.59 15.16 -8.05
C PRO A 79 8.88 15.75 -7.46
N ALA A 80 9.02 17.08 -7.41
CA ALA A 80 10.13 17.76 -6.76
C ALA A 80 9.77 18.25 -5.35
N ASP A 81 8.51 18.13 -4.95
CA ASP A 81 8.00 18.68 -3.71
C ASP A 81 8.10 17.67 -2.56
N ALA A 82 8.89 18.01 -1.54
CA ALA A 82 9.17 17.12 -0.42
C ALA A 82 7.92 16.71 0.38
N ASP A 83 6.92 17.58 0.51
CA ASP A 83 5.68 17.25 1.22
C ASP A 83 4.82 16.28 0.41
N ILE A 84 4.71 16.50 -0.90
CA ILE A 84 3.96 15.61 -1.80
C ILE A 84 4.62 14.23 -1.84
N ILE A 85 5.94 14.17 -2.03
CA ILE A 85 6.70 12.91 -2.01
C ILE A 85 6.51 12.18 -0.69
N ARG A 86 6.56 12.90 0.44
CA ARG A 86 6.39 12.30 1.76
C ARG A 86 5.00 11.68 1.94
N VAL A 87 3.94 12.38 1.57
CA VAL A 87 2.57 11.86 1.67
C VAL A 87 2.34 10.70 0.69
N ALA A 88 2.82 10.82 -0.55
CA ALA A 88 2.75 9.74 -1.54
C ALA A 88 3.48 8.46 -1.08
N THR A 89 4.67 8.62 -0.49
CA THR A 89 5.44 7.49 0.05
C THR A 89 4.72 6.84 1.23
N ALA A 90 4.16 7.65 2.14
CA ALA A 90 3.38 7.14 3.27
C ALA A 90 2.15 6.35 2.79
N LEU A 91 1.45 6.85 1.76
CA LEU A 91 0.31 6.15 1.14
C LEU A 91 0.73 4.79 0.55
N LEU A 92 1.85 4.74 -0.20
CA LEU A 92 2.37 3.49 -0.76
C LEU A 92 2.75 2.48 0.32
N GLU A 93 3.43 2.92 1.37
CA GLU A 93 3.78 2.05 2.50
C GLU A 93 2.51 1.54 3.20
N GLN A 94 1.51 2.39 3.37
CA GLN A 94 0.23 1.97 3.96
C GLN A 94 -0.41 0.87 3.12
N ILE A 95 -0.50 1.04 1.79
CA ILE A 95 -1.03 0.02 0.86
C ILE A 95 -0.24 -1.29 0.96
N ARG A 96 1.10 -1.23 1.08
CA ARG A 96 1.97 -2.40 1.24
C ARG A 96 1.75 -3.13 2.56
N THR A 97 1.46 -2.40 3.64
CA THR A 97 1.23 -2.97 4.97
C THR A 97 -0.16 -3.58 5.16
N LEU A 98 -1.08 -3.38 4.22
CA LEU A 98 -2.42 -3.97 4.29
C LEU A 98 -2.35 -5.50 4.20
N PRO A 99 -3.22 -6.22 4.93
CA PRO A 99 -3.32 -7.68 4.83
C PRO A 99 -3.83 -8.04 3.43
N GLY A 100 -2.89 -8.35 2.53
CA GLY A 100 -3.09 -8.45 1.08
C GLY A 100 -1.83 -8.08 0.28
N GLY A 101 -0.96 -7.23 0.85
CA GLY A 101 0.42 -7.03 0.42
C GLY A 101 1.30 -8.20 0.84
N THR A 102 2.36 -8.48 0.05
CA THR A 102 3.25 -9.64 0.13
C THR A 102 3.45 -10.14 1.56
N GLN A 103 2.87 -11.31 1.86
CA GLN A 103 3.14 -11.99 3.12
C GLN A 103 4.66 -12.24 3.18
N PRO A 104 5.33 -11.90 4.29
CA PRO A 104 6.74 -12.23 4.44
C PRO A 104 6.87 -13.75 4.32
N VAL A 105 7.53 -14.22 3.26
CA VAL A 105 7.83 -15.63 3.06
C VAL A 105 8.79 -16.03 4.18
N GLN A 106 8.29 -16.76 5.17
CA GLN A 106 9.13 -17.33 6.21
C GLN A 106 9.66 -18.68 5.75
N ILE A 107 10.89 -18.71 5.25
CA ILE A 107 11.59 -19.97 4.98
C ILE A 107 12.25 -20.44 6.27
N ALA A 108 11.79 -21.57 6.81
CA ALA A 108 12.38 -22.21 7.98
C ALA A 108 12.91 -23.59 7.60
N GLN A 109 14.20 -23.85 7.86
CA GLN A 109 14.84 -25.15 7.65
C GLN A 109 15.33 -25.69 8.99
N GLY A 110 14.85 -26.86 9.40
CA GLY A 110 15.21 -27.50 10.66
C GLY A 110 14.14 -28.49 11.15
N THR A 111 14.37 -29.10 12.32
CA THR A 111 13.42 -30.00 13.00
C THR A 111 12.71 -29.23 14.12
N GLY A 112 11.38 -29.35 14.23
CA GLY A 112 10.61 -28.67 15.29
C GLY A 112 10.09 -27.28 14.95
N ILE A 113 9.87 -26.99 13.67
CA ILE A 113 9.37 -25.69 13.24
C ILE A 113 7.85 -25.61 13.46
N ALA A 114 7.40 -24.56 14.16
CA ALA A 114 6.02 -24.09 14.17
C ALA A 114 5.98 -22.72 13.51
N GLN A 115 5.15 -22.55 12.49
CA GLN A 115 4.90 -21.26 11.86
C GLN A 115 3.44 -20.87 12.09
N ALA A 116 3.22 -19.62 12.49
CA ALA A 116 1.90 -19.04 12.65
C ALA A 116 1.87 -17.70 11.91
N ALA A 117 0.75 -17.40 11.26
CA ALA A 117 0.51 -16.14 10.56
C ALA A 117 -0.72 -15.43 11.15
N GLY A 118 -0.70 -14.10 11.09
CA GLY A 118 -1.76 -13.25 11.65
C GLY A 118 -1.91 -13.41 13.16
N ASN A 119 -3.15 -13.50 13.64
CA ASN A 119 -3.51 -13.58 15.06
C ASN A 119 -3.52 -15.03 15.61
N SER A 120 -2.56 -15.86 15.19
CA SER A 120 -2.54 -17.30 15.47
C SER A 120 -1.38 -17.71 16.38
N ALA A 121 -1.56 -18.83 17.11
CA ALA A 121 -0.51 -19.45 17.91
C ALA A 121 -0.20 -20.86 17.37
N ALA A 122 1.08 -21.19 17.25
CA ALA A 122 1.56 -22.53 16.91
C ALA A 122 2.52 -23.01 18.00
N THR A 123 2.45 -24.30 18.35
CA THR A 123 3.27 -24.89 19.42
C THR A 123 3.74 -26.27 18.97
N VAL A 124 5.03 -26.56 19.19
CA VAL A 124 5.60 -27.90 19.01
C VAL A 124 5.92 -28.48 20.37
N THR A 125 5.38 -29.66 20.66
CA THR A 125 5.72 -30.43 21.85
C THR A 125 6.44 -31.70 21.44
N PHE A 126 7.67 -31.87 21.91
CA PHE A 126 8.41 -33.12 21.76
C PHE A 126 8.14 -34.02 22.97
N HIS A 127 7.59 -35.20 22.73
CA HIS A 127 7.52 -36.25 23.74
C HIS A 127 8.75 -37.16 23.59
N GLY A 128 9.76 -36.95 24.43
CA GLY A 128 10.84 -37.90 24.60
C GLY A 128 10.45 -38.95 25.64
N SER A 129 10.58 -40.23 25.32
CA SER A 129 10.49 -41.29 26.33
C SER A 129 11.61 -41.10 27.36
N PRO A 130 11.34 -41.16 28.67
CA PRO A 130 12.39 -41.10 29.68
C PRO A 130 13.39 -42.25 29.45
N PRO A 131 14.70 -42.04 29.64
CA PRO A 131 15.68 -43.10 29.46
C PRO A 131 15.35 -44.28 30.37
N LEU A 132 15.31 -45.48 29.79
CA LEU A 132 15.18 -46.72 30.57
C LEU A 132 16.36 -46.77 31.55
N LYS A 133 16.03 -46.82 32.84
CA LYS A 133 17.01 -47.06 33.89
C LYS A 133 17.43 -48.52 33.76
N ASN A 134 18.63 -48.76 33.22
CA ASN A 134 19.22 -50.09 33.24
C ASN A 134 19.54 -50.42 34.70
N ASP A 135 18.91 -51.48 35.21
CA ASP A 135 19.26 -52.15 36.48
C ASP A 135 20.56 -52.95 36.33
#